data_AF-A0A9E3NYI4-F1
#
_entry.id   AF-A0A9E3NYI4-F1
#
_cell.length_a   1.000
_cell.length_b   1.000
_cell.length_c   1.000
_cell.angle_alpha   90.00
_cell.angle_beta   90.00
_cell.angle_gamma   90.00
#
_symmetry.space_group_name_H-M   'P 1'
#
loop_
_entity.id
_entity.type
_entity.pdbx_description
1 polymer ?
#
loop_
_entity_poly.entity_id
_entity_poly.type
_entity_poly.pdbx_seq_one_letter_code
_entity_poly.pdbx_strand_id
1 'polypeptide(L)'
;MGDVYQSSAKAARLYQGEVLSNVIERSAPWIRAEGDEGEFGLDEVVHPYAVIISQDCDLEQDARARSTPMDPAKRENATLRYVLIVVASEFEKATGFGGSDIKRRAKQNKDERFQFLAPVPAEDDALTVGVVPLVLDFKRFFSYRTDELLKAIERAETKRRTRLLSPYVEHLSDRFAFFFQRIGLPRDHHDIADGRGQPSTAGASATPKPGDGDAGTAKSPGTTIPAQTIRPTTTPGAPASPETPATTASAMGGVPESPRQDGDKDAPGS
;
A
#
# COMPACT_ATOMS: atom_id res chain seq x y z
N MET A 1 -26.28 -13.81 -6.64
CA MET A 1 -25.62 -12.49 -6.57
C MET A 1 -24.16 -12.79 -6.84
N GLY A 2 -23.54 -12.20 -7.87
CA GLY A 2 -22.18 -12.58 -8.25
C GLY A 2 -21.20 -12.35 -7.12
N ASP A 3 -20.24 -13.26 -6.95
CA ASP A 3 -19.23 -13.16 -5.90
C ASP A 3 -18.35 -11.94 -6.20
N VAL A 4 -18.30 -10.98 -5.25
CA VAL A 4 -17.47 -9.76 -5.36
C VAL A 4 -16.02 -10.07 -5.00
N TYR A 5 -15.87 -11.00 -4.05
CA TYR A 5 -14.63 -11.32 -3.39
C TYR A 5 -14.32 -12.81 -3.51
N GLN A 6 -13.04 -13.16 -3.39
CA GLN A 6 -12.59 -14.54 -3.24
C GLN A 6 -11.42 -14.61 -2.28
N SER A 7 -11.43 -15.60 -1.39
CA SER A 7 -10.33 -15.86 -0.47
C SER A 7 -8.97 -16.03 -1.16
N SER A 8 -7.94 -15.42 -0.58
CA SER A 8 -6.55 -15.47 -1.08
C SER A 8 -5.68 -16.55 -0.42
N ALA A 9 -6.25 -17.44 0.40
CA ALA A 9 -5.52 -18.30 1.35
C ALA A 9 -4.42 -19.21 0.74
N LYS A 10 -4.46 -19.49 -0.56
CA LYS A 10 -3.57 -20.47 -1.23
C LYS A 10 -3.08 -20.02 -2.59
N ALA A 11 -3.10 -18.72 -2.85
CA ALA A 11 -2.79 -18.23 -4.18
C ALA A 11 -1.28 -18.37 -4.49
N ALA A 12 -0.92 -18.98 -5.61
CA ALA A 12 0.49 -19.20 -5.99
C ALA A 12 1.21 -17.90 -6.40
N ARG A 13 0.45 -16.84 -6.69
CA ARG A 13 0.94 -15.52 -7.12
C ARG A 13 0.14 -14.40 -6.48
N LEU A 14 0.64 -13.17 -6.57
CA LEU A 14 -0.13 -11.96 -6.27
C LEU A 14 -1.18 -11.71 -7.35
N TYR A 15 -2.29 -11.05 -6.99
CA TYR A 15 -3.36 -10.68 -7.91
C TYR A 15 -3.66 -9.19 -7.86
N GLN A 16 -4.11 -8.63 -8.98
CA GLN A 16 -4.68 -7.30 -8.98
C GLN A 16 -5.96 -7.27 -8.12
N GLY A 17 -6.16 -6.20 -7.35
CA GLY A 17 -7.30 -6.06 -6.44
C GLY A 17 -7.21 -6.94 -5.19
N GLU A 18 -6.03 -7.52 -4.91
CA GLU A 18 -5.80 -8.30 -3.71
C GLU A 18 -5.62 -7.41 -2.48
N VAL A 19 -6.39 -7.71 -1.44
CA VAL A 19 -6.33 -7.08 -0.12
C VAL A 19 -5.32 -7.82 0.76
N LEU A 20 -4.34 -7.06 1.24
CA LEU A 20 -3.35 -7.47 2.23
C LEU A 20 -3.61 -6.75 3.55
N SER A 21 -3.21 -7.37 4.66
CA SER A 21 -3.15 -6.71 5.97
C SER A 21 -1.74 -6.76 6.55
N ASN A 22 -1.40 -5.76 7.37
CA ASN A 22 -0.07 -5.58 7.96
C ASN A 22 1.04 -5.45 6.92
N VAL A 23 0.88 -4.52 5.98
CA VAL A 23 1.93 -4.21 4.98
C VAL A 23 2.88 -3.19 5.58
N ILE A 24 4.18 -3.48 5.59
CA ILE A 24 5.21 -2.62 6.21
C ILE A 24 5.90 -1.82 5.12
N GLU A 25 5.58 -0.53 5.01
CA GLU A 25 6.32 0.40 4.13
C GLU A 25 7.60 0.83 4.83
N ARG A 26 8.74 0.64 4.17
CA ARG A 26 10.05 1.12 4.63
C ARG A 26 10.46 2.29 3.76
N SER A 27 10.70 3.45 4.37
CA SER A 27 11.16 4.65 3.67
C SER A 27 12.41 5.21 4.34
N ALA A 28 13.34 5.71 3.53
CA ALA A 28 14.47 6.46 4.04
C ALA A 28 14.05 7.93 4.21
N PRO A 29 14.40 8.60 5.32
CA PRO A 29 14.14 10.02 5.48
C PRO A 29 14.85 10.83 4.39
N TRP A 30 14.11 11.74 3.75
CA TRP A 30 14.54 12.42 2.52
C TRP A 30 15.63 13.48 2.73
N ILE A 31 15.81 13.97 3.96
CA ILE A 31 16.74 15.06 4.27
C ILE A 31 17.46 14.73 5.57
N ARG A 32 18.79 14.60 5.51
CA ARG A 32 19.65 14.83 6.67
C ARG A 32 20.00 16.30 6.71
N ALA A 33 19.99 16.87 7.91
CA ALA A 33 20.72 18.11 8.11
C ALA A 33 22.21 17.84 7.87
N GLU A 34 22.89 18.77 7.21
CA GLU A 34 24.34 18.70 6.99
C GLU A 34 25.04 18.54 8.36
N GLY A 35 25.80 17.46 8.56
CA GLY A 35 26.48 17.14 9.82
C GLY A 35 25.82 16.06 10.70
N ASP A 36 24.71 15.45 10.26
CA ASP A 36 24.12 14.32 10.97
C ASP A 36 24.85 13.00 10.64
N GLU A 37 25.87 12.67 11.43
CA GLU A 37 26.65 11.43 11.37
C GLU A 37 25.88 10.20 11.89
N GLY A 38 24.59 10.33 12.24
CA GLY A 38 23.78 9.21 12.75
C GLY A 38 23.68 8.01 11.80
N GLU A 39 23.35 6.84 12.33
CA GLU A 39 23.04 5.63 11.54
C GLU A 39 21.85 5.89 10.59
N PHE A 40 21.86 5.29 9.39
CA PHE A 40 20.72 5.38 8.47
C PHE A 40 19.52 4.61 9.03
N GLY A 41 18.69 5.32 9.80
CA GLY A 41 17.38 4.82 10.22
C GLY A 41 16.46 4.69 9.01
N LEU A 42 15.77 3.55 8.92
CA LEU A 42 14.62 3.39 8.03
C LEU A 42 13.37 3.70 8.85
N ASP A 43 12.51 4.58 8.33
CA ASP A 43 11.18 4.77 8.88
C ASP A 43 10.30 3.61 8.42
N GLU A 44 9.74 2.88 9.38
CA GLU A 44 8.77 1.82 9.12
C GLU A 44 7.35 2.32 9.41
N VAL A 45 6.46 2.21 8.41
CA VAL A 45 5.04 2.53 8.53
C VAL A 45 4.24 1.26 8.30
N VAL A 46 3.52 0.81 9.32
CA VAL A 46 2.62 -0.35 9.21
C VAL A 46 1.25 0.10 8.72
N HIS A 47 0.87 -0.37 7.54
CA HIS A 47 -0.46 -0.16 6.97
C HIS A 47 -1.39 -1.30 7.37
N PRO A 48 -2.50 -1.03 8.09
CA PRO A 48 -3.43 -2.07 8.50
C PRO A 48 -4.00 -2.85 7.31
N TYR A 49 -4.26 -2.15 6.21
CA TYR A 49 -4.71 -2.72 4.95
C TYR A 49 -4.02 -2.05 3.77
N ALA A 50 -3.80 -2.82 2.71
CA ALA A 50 -3.35 -2.31 1.43
C ALA A 50 -3.91 -3.16 0.29
N VAL A 51 -4.00 -2.59 -0.91
CA VAL A 51 -4.52 -3.27 -2.10
C VAL A 51 -3.51 -3.21 -3.22
N ILE A 52 -3.25 -4.36 -3.86
CA ILE A 52 -2.37 -4.45 -5.04
C ILE A 52 -3.12 -3.89 -6.26
N ILE A 53 -2.50 -2.94 -6.96
CA ILE A 53 -3.06 -2.30 -8.15
C ILE A 53 -2.29 -2.64 -9.43
N SER A 54 -1.07 -3.18 -9.32
CA SER A 54 -0.32 -3.72 -10.46
C SER A 54 -1.19 -4.60 -11.35
N GLN A 55 -1.03 -4.48 -12.66
CA GLN A 55 -1.84 -5.19 -13.65
C GLN A 55 -1.68 -6.71 -13.49
N ASP A 56 -2.78 -7.43 -13.62
CA ASP A 56 -2.78 -8.88 -13.37
C ASP A 56 -1.88 -9.66 -14.35
N CYS A 57 -1.76 -9.19 -15.60
CA CYS A 57 -0.87 -9.78 -16.59
C CYS A 57 0.62 -9.70 -16.18
N ASP A 58 1.04 -8.57 -15.61
CA ASP A 58 2.42 -8.37 -15.14
C ASP A 58 2.71 -9.26 -13.93
N LEU A 59 1.74 -9.36 -13.00
CA LEU A 59 1.84 -10.22 -11.82
C LEU A 59 1.88 -11.70 -12.19
N GLU A 60 1.10 -12.10 -13.20
CA GLU A 60 1.14 -13.46 -13.71
C GLU A 60 2.48 -13.77 -14.41
N GLN A 61 2.98 -12.86 -15.25
CA GLN A 61 4.29 -13.00 -15.88
C GLN A 61 5.42 -13.10 -14.84
N ASP A 62 5.39 -12.25 -13.81
CA ASP A 62 6.34 -12.30 -12.70
C ASP A 62 6.33 -13.66 -12.00
N ALA A 63 5.16 -14.20 -11.68
CA ALA A 63 5.03 -15.51 -11.05
C ALA A 63 5.58 -16.64 -11.93
N ARG A 64 5.31 -16.61 -13.24
CA ARG A 64 5.87 -17.57 -14.21
C ARG A 64 7.39 -17.45 -14.28
N ALA A 65 7.93 -16.24 -14.31
CA ALA A 65 9.38 -16.00 -14.35
C ALA A 65 10.09 -16.49 -13.07
N ARG A 66 9.46 -16.34 -11.89
CA ARG A 66 10.01 -16.82 -10.62
C ARG A 66 10.01 -18.35 -10.49
N SER A 67 9.00 -19.02 -11.05
CA SER A 67 8.86 -20.48 -11.00
C SER A 67 9.65 -21.21 -12.08
N THR A 68 9.98 -20.53 -13.19
CA THR A 68 10.73 -21.14 -14.30
C THR A 68 12.24 -21.15 -14.02
N PRO A 69 12.93 -22.29 -14.16
CA PRO A 69 14.39 -22.34 -14.15
C PRO A 69 14.96 -21.51 -15.30
N MET A 70 15.74 -20.49 -14.99
CA MET A 70 16.40 -19.64 -15.98
C MET A 70 17.69 -19.05 -15.42
N ASP A 71 18.53 -18.57 -16.32
CA ASP A 71 19.75 -17.83 -15.97
C ASP A 71 19.41 -16.59 -15.09
N PRO A 72 20.22 -16.28 -14.05
CA PRO A 72 19.95 -15.17 -13.14
C PRO A 72 19.76 -13.81 -13.82
N ALA A 73 20.54 -13.50 -14.86
CA ALA A 73 20.44 -12.22 -15.56
C ALA A 73 19.15 -12.14 -16.39
N LYS A 74 18.70 -13.27 -16.97
CA LYS A 74 17.40 -13.35 -17.62
C LYS A 74 16.25 -13.21 -16.62
N ARG A 75 16.38 -13.82 -15.42
CA ARG A 75 15.38 -13.72 -14.36
C ARG A 75 15.18 -12.29 -13.90
N GLU A 76 16.26 -11.56 -13.66
CA GLU A 76 16.17 -10.17 -13.21
C GLU A 76 15.35 -9.30 -14.17
N ASN A 77 15.52 -9.49 -15.48
CA ASN A 77 14.76 -8.78 -16.51
C ASN A 77 13.33 -9.29 -16.70
N ALA A 78 13.05 -10.55 -16.35
CA ALA A 78 11.73 -11.17 -16.53
C ALA A 78 10.82 -10.99 -15.31
N THR A 79 11.37 -10.68 -14.14
CA THR A 79 10.60 -10.47 -12.90
C THR A 79 10.22 -9.01 -12.69
N LEU A 80 9.04 -8.80 -12.13
CA LEU A 80 8.58 -7.49 -11.70
C LEU A 80 9.31 -7.10 -10.41
N ARG A 81 10.14 -6.06 -10.48
CA ARG A 81 10.94 -5.59 -9.34
C ARG A 81 10.09 -4.97 -8.23
N TYR A 82 9.03 -4.24 -8.61
CA TYR A 82 8.13 -3.56 -7.69
C TYR A 82 6.67 -3.80 -8.06
N VAL A 83 5.84 -4.03 -7.06
CA VAL A 83 4.38 -3.97 -7.19
C VAL A 83 3.86 -2.61 -6.74
N LEU A 84 2.76 -2.17 -7.34
CA LEU A 84 2.06 -0.95 -6.96
C LEU A 84 0.98 -1.27 -5.93
N ILE A 85 1.01 -0.55 -4.81
CA ILE A 85 0.10 -0.74 -3.70
C ILE A 85 -0.61 0.56 -3.39
N VAL A 86 -1.92 0.50 -3.16
CA VAL A 86 -2.71 1.59 -2.60
C VAL A 86 -3.02 1.29 -1.13
N VAL A 87 -2.79 2.28 -0.26
CA VAL A 87 -3.12 2.18 1.15
C VAL A 87 -4.64 2.16 1.32
N ALA A 88 -5.12 1.22 2.14
CA ALA A 88 -6.51 1.14 2.52
C ALA A 88 -6.67 1.37 4.03
N SER A 89 -7.81 1.92 4.42
CA SER A 89 -8.15 2.15 5.82
C SER A 89 -9.58 1.72 6.08
N GLU A 90 -9.90 1.36 7.31
CA GLU A 90 -11.28 1.10 7.70
C GLU A 90 -12.11 2.35 7.45
N PHE A 91 -13.21 2.25 6.71
CA PHE A 91 -13.97 3.40 6.23
C PHE A 91 -14.43 4.33 7.38
N GLU A 92 -14.79 3.75 8.52
CA GLU A 92 -15.25 4.55 9.67
C GLU A 92 -14.11 5.23 10.44
N LYS A 93 -12.90 4.66 10.42
CA LYS A 93 -11.71 5.22 11.10
C LYS A 93 -10.86 6.08 10.17
N ALA A 94 -11.09 6.02 8.86
CA ALA A 94 -10.34 6.78 7.89
C ALA A 94 -10.47 8.28 8.14
N THR A 95 -9.32 8.95 8.19
CA THR A 95 -9.18 10.39 8.34
C THR A 95 -8.86 11.02 6.98
N GLY A 96 -8.84 12.35 6.91
CA GLY A 96 -8.50 13.06 5.67
C GLY A 96 -9.65 13.23 4.67
N PHE A 97 -10.87 12.81 5.03
CA PHE A 97 -12.07 13.31 4.38
C PHE A 97 -12.22 14.80 4.72
N GLY A 98 -12.24 15.67 3.72
CA GLY A 98 -12.46 17.12 3.90
C GLY A 98 -13.91 17.49 4.26
N GLY A 99 -14.60 16.65 5.05
CA GLY A 99 -15.99 16.84 5.48
C GLY A 99 -16.90 15.63 5.23
N SER A 100 -18.11 15.69 5.79
CA SER A 100 -19.13 14.64 5.69
C SER A 100 -19.64 14.42 4.27
N ASP A 101 -19.66 15.47 3.43
CA ASP A 101 -20.04 15.35 2.02
C ASP A 101 -19.06 14.48 1.24
N ILE A 102 -17.75 14.71 1.41
CA ILE A 102 -16.70 13.90 0.76
C ILE A 102 -16.79 12.45 1.24
N LYS A 103 -16.94 12.22 2.56
CA LYS A 103 -17.12 10.86 3.11
C LYS A 103 -18.34 10.15 2.49
N ARG A 104 -19.46 10.86 2.32
CA ARG A 104 -20.67 10.35 1.66
C ARG A 104 -20.42 10.02 0.19
N ARG A 105 -19.75 10.90 -0.57
CA ARG A 105 -19.40 10.65 -1.98
C ARG A 105 -18.42 9.49 -2.13
N ALA A 106 -17.42 9.38 -1.24
CA ALA A 106 -16.49 8.25 -1.21
C ALA A 106 -17.21 6.92 -1.01
N LYS A 107 -18.16 6.84 -0.06
CA LYS A 107 -18.99 5.64 0.16
C LYS A 107 -19.81 5.24 -1.07
N GLN A 108 -20.23 6.24 -1.86
CA GLN A 108 -20.99 6.05 -3.11
C GLN A 108 -20.08 5.85 -4.33
N ASN A 109 -18.75 5.78 -4.16
CA ASN A 109 -17.79 5.78 -5.25
C ASN A 109 -18.03 6.94 -6.24
N LYS A 110 -18.40 8.13 -5.75
CA LYS A 110 -18.60 9.35 -6.55
C LYS A 110 -17.49 10.38 -6.39
N ASP A 111 -16.58 10.16 -5.45
CA ASP A 111 -15.38 10.97 -5.31
C ASP A 111 -14.23 10.28 -6.05
N GLU A 112 -13.58 11.00 -6.97
CA GLU A 112 -12.54 10.43 -7.85
C GLU A 112 -11.27 9.99 -7.10
N ARG A 113 -11.00 10.56 -5.91
CA ARG A 113 -9.82 10.22 -5.12
C ARG A 113 -9.97 8.91 -4.36
N PHE A 114 -11.19 8.55 -4.01
CA PHE A 114 -11.44 7.45 -3.10
C PHE A 114 -12.14 6.28 -3.80
N GLN A 115 -11.86 5.07 -3.33
CA GLN A 115 -12.61 3.87 -3.70
C GLN A 115 -13.06 3.15 -2.43
N PHE A 116 -14.36 3.06 -2.24
CA PHE A 116 -15.01 2.28 -1.20
C PHE A 116 -15.12 0.81 -1.61
N LEU A 117 -14.70 -0.07 -0.70
CA LEU A 117 -14.89 -1.51 -0.77
C LEU A 117 -15.90 -1.95 0.30
N ALA A 118 -16.92 -2.67 -0.13
CA ALA A 118 -17.91 -3.27 0.75
C ALA A 118 -17.25 -4.25 1.74
N PRO A 119 -17.86 -4.54 2.90
CA PRO A 119 -17.31 -5.51 3.83
C PRO A 119 -17.16 -6.88 3.14
N VAL A 120 -16.10 -7.60 3.49
CA VAL A 120 -15.80 -8.94 3.00
C VAL A 120 -16.35 -9.95 4.01
N PRO A 121 -17.23 -10.88 3.59
CA PRO A 121 -17.70 -11.97 4.45
C PRO A 121 -16.56 -12.85 4.97
N ALA A 122 -16.81 -13.60 6.05
CA ALA A 122 -15.79 -14.45 6.65
C ALA A 122 -15.36 -15.58 5.71
N GLU A 123 -16.30 -16.14 4.95
CA GLU A 123 -16.09 -17.19 3.94
C GLU A 123 -15.17 -16.76 2.78
N ASP A 124 -15.15 -15.47 2.45
CA ASP A 124 -14.33 -14.90 1.38
C ASP A 124 -13.01 -14.32 1.88
N ASP A 125 -12.76 -14.39 3.18
CA ASP A 125 -11.52 -13.96 3.83
C ASP A 125 -10.65 -15.18 4.15
N ALA A 126 -9.39 -15.15 3.72
CA ALA A 126 -8.39 -16.17 4.02
C ALA A 126 -8.16 -16.39 5.51
N LEU A 127 -8.44 -15.38 6.34
CA LEU A 127 -8.36 -15.50 7.80
C LEU A 127 -9.68 -15.91 8.46
N THR A 128 -10.75 -16.13 7.69
CA THR A 128 -12.08 -16.57 8.18
C THR A 128 -12.72 -15.66 9.24
N VAL A 129 -12.32 -14.38 9.28
CA VAL A 129 -12.88 -13.38 10.22
C VAL A 129 -13.65 -12.27 9.52
N GLY A 130 -13.48 -12.14 8.21
CA GLY A 130 -14.06 -11.07 7.40
C GLY A 130 -13.22 -9.80 7.43
N VAL A 131 -13.55 -8.88 6.53
CA VAL A 131 -12.90 -7.56 6.45
C VAL A 131 -13.97 -6.49 6.56
N VAL A 132 -13.76 -5.54 7.48
CA VAL A 132 -14.66 -4.39 7.62
C VAL A 132 -14.65 -3.53 6.34
N PRO A 133 -15.64 -2.66 6.12
CA PRO A 133 -15.65 -1.81 4.94
C PRO A 133 -14.36 -0.98 4.85
N LEU A 134 -13.75 -0.95 3.68
CA LEU A 134 -12.49 -0.24 3.46
C LEU A 134 -12.70 0.98 2.55
N VAL A 135 -11.79 1.94 2.68
CA VAL A 135 -11.59 3.01 1.70
C VAL A 135 -10.13 3.03 1.26
N LEU A 136 -9.95 3.04 -0.05
CA LEU A 136 -8.66 3.28 -0.69
C LEU A 136 -8.56 4.77 -0.96
N ASP A 137 -7.41 5.35 -0.66
CA ASP A 137 -7.06 6.73 -1.04
C ASP A 137 -6.04 6.65 -2.16
N PHE A 138 -6.45 6.93 -3.41
CA PHE A 138 -5.55 6.84 -4.56
C PHE A 138 -4.38 7.83 -4.50
N LYS A 139 -4.45 8.85 -3.63
CA LYS A 139 -3.30 9.73 -3.35
C LYS A 139 -2.21 9.02 -2.53
N ARG A 140 -2.57 8.00 -1.74
CA ARG A 140 -1.69 7.24 -0.85
C ARG A 140 -1.36 5.90 -1.48
N PHE A 141 -0.44 5.94 -2.44
CA PHE A 141 0.06 4.75 -3.12
C PHE A 141 1.59 4.77 -3.10
N PHE A 142 2.18 3.59 -3.17
CA PHE A 142 3.64 3.44 -3.16
C PHE A 142 4.04 2.16 -3.91
N SER A 143 5.31 2.10 -4.31
CA SER A 143 5.92 0.90 -4.88
C SER A 143 6.53 0.05 -3.77
N TYR A 144 6.27 -1.25 -3.81
CA TYR A 144 6.80 -2.22 -2.84
C TYR A 144 7.67 -3.24 -3.58
N ARG A 145 8.88 -3.49 -3.09
CA ARG A 145 9.76 -4.53 -3.66
C ARG A 145 9.10 -5.90 -3.63
N THR A 146 8.87 -6.50 -4.80
CA THR A 146 8.08 -7.73 -4.92
C THR A 146 8.67 -8.88 -4.12
N ASP A 147 10.01 -9.01 -4.11
CA ASP A 147 10.71 -10.06 -3.36
C ASP A 147 10.58 -9.89 -1.85
N GLU A 148 10.61 -8.66 -1.35
CA GLU A 148 10.41 -8.36 0.06
C GLU A 148 8.96 -8.62 0.48
N LEU A 149 7.99 -8.26 -0.35
CA LEU A 149 6.56 -8.52 -0.06
C LEU A 149 6.26 -10.01 0.01
N LEU A 150 6.76 -10.79 -0.95
CA LEU A 150 6.58 -12.24 -0.96
C LEU A 150 7.23 -12.90 0.27
N LYS A 151 8.42 -12.45 0.68
CA LYS A 151 9.06 -12.91 1.93
C LYS A 151 8.26 -12.54 3.17
N ALA A 152 7.71 -11.32 3.24
CA ALA A 152 6.86 -10.90 4.34
C ALA A 152 5.59 -11.75 4.45
N ILE A 153 5.02 -12.14 3.30
CA ILE A 153 3.88 -13.08 3.23
C ILE A 153 4.29 -14.48 3.70
N GLU A 154 5.42 -15.00 3.23
CA GLU A 154 5.95 -16.32 3.62
C GLU A 154 6.22 -16.40 5.13
N ARG A 155 6.71 -15.30 5.73
CA ARG A 155 6.95 -15.17 7.17
C ARG A 155 5.71 -14.84 7.99
N ALA A 156 4.55 -14.70 7.35
CA ALA A 156 3.29 -14.28 7.97
C ALA A 156 3.32 -12.90 8.65
N GLU A 157 4.29 -12.04 8.31
CA GLU A 157 4.36 -10.64 8.73
C GLU A 157 3.23 -9.84 8.04
N THR A 158 3.05 -10.08 6.74
CA THR A 158 1.93 -9.59 5.93
C THR A 158 0.98 -10.74 5.63
N LYS A 159 -0.32 -10.50 5.76
CA LYS A 159 -1.35 -11.54 5.55
C LYS A 159 -2.18 -11.22 4.34
N ARG A 160 -2.37 -12.20 3.47
CA ARG A 160 -3.32 -12.13 2.35
C ARG A 160 -4.72 -12.33 2.91
N ARG A 161 -5.69 -11.55 2.44
CA ARG A 161 -7.07 -11.59 2.94
C ARG A 161 -8.00 -12.09 1.86
N THR A 162 -8.23 -11.29 0.85
CA THR A 162 -9.17 -11.60 -0.23
C THR A 162 -8.71 -10.93 -1.51
N ARG A 163 -9.34 -11.23 -2.64
CA ARG A 163 -9.17 -10.52 -3.90
C ARG A 163 -10.51 -10.14 -4.50
N LEU A 164 -10.53 -9.00 -5.18
CA LEU A 164 -11.67 -8.61 -6.01
C LEU A 164 -11.78 -9.53 -7.22
N LEU A 165 -13.01 -9.87 -7.58
CA LEU A 165 -13.34 -10.61 -8.80
C LEU A 165 -13.78 -9.65 -9.92
N SER A 166 -13.78 -10.13 -11.16
CA SER A 166 -14.34 -9.41 -12.30
C SER A 166 -15.85 -9.23 -12.13
N PRO A 167 -16.45 -8.07 -12.45
CA PRO A 167 -15.85 -6.88 -13.10
C PRO A 167 -15.29 -5.83 -12.12
N TYR A 168 -15.22 -6.14 -10.82
CA TYR A 168 -14.88 -5.16 -9.79
C TYR A 168 -13.40 -4.78 -9.78
N VAL A 169 -12.52 -5.71 -10.15
CA VAL A 169 -11.07 -5.44 -10.26
C VAL A 169 -10.77 -4.50 -11.43
N GLU A 170 -11.47 -4.64 -12.55
CA GLU A 170 -11.37 -3.77 -13.73
C GLU A 170 -11.88 -2.37 -13.37
N HIS A 171 -13.04 -2.28 -12.71
CA HIS A 171 -13.55 -1.00 -12.22
C HIS A 171 -12.59 -0.30 -11.24
N LEU A 172 -11.93 -1.05 -10.35
CA LEU A 172 -10.89 -0.51 -9.47
C LEU A 172 -9.69 0.04 -10.28
N SER A 173 -9.22 -0.73 -11.26
CA SER A 173 -8.11 -0.36 -12.15
C SER A 173 -8.42 0.90 -12.95
N ASP A 174 -9.61 0.97 -13.55
CA ASP A 174 -10.06 2.12 -14.35
C ASP A 174 -10.12 3.39 -13.52
N ARG A 175 -10.65 3.31 -12.29
CA ARG A 175 -10.71 4.47 -11.39
C ARG A 175 -9.35 4.93 -10.93
N PHE A 176 -8.46 3.99 -10.64
CA PHE A 176 -7.08 4.33 -10.32
C PHE A 176 -6.41 5.06 -11.50
N ALA A 177 -6.52 4.52 -12.71
CA ALA A 177 -5.98 5.14 -13.92
C ALA A 177 -6.57 6.54 -14.16
N PHE A 178 -7.89 6.70 -14.03
CA PHE A 178 -8.58 7.99 -14.15
C PHE A 178 -8.02 9.04 -13.17
N PHE A 179 -7.80 8.65 -11.90
CA PHE A 179 -7.24 9.57 -10.90
C PHE A 179 -5.83 10.07 -11.27
N PHE A 180 -4.98 9.25 -11.88
CA PHE A 180 -3.62 9.61 -12.30
C PHE A 180 -3.54 10.33 -13.63
N GLN A 181 -4.51 10.15 -14.51
CA GLN A 181 -4.58 10.86 -15.80
C GLN A 181 -4.98 12.33 -15.65
N ARG A 182 -5.37 12.77 -14.45
CA ARG A 182 -5.75 14.17 -14.20
C ARG A 182 -4.54 15.09 -14.37
N ILE A 183 -4.66 16.01 -15.32
CA ILE A 183 -3.70 17.10 -15.52
C ILE A 183 -4.25 18.32 -14.78
N GLY A 184 -3.51 18.81 -13.79
CA GLY A 184 -3.82 20.09 -13.17
C GLY A 184 -3.59 21.20 -14.19
N LEU A 185 -4.67 21.78 -14.71
CA LEU A 185 -4.55 22.96 -15.57
C LEU A 185 -4.19 24.18 -14.69
N PRO A 186 -3.13 24.94 -15.03
CA PRO A 186 -2.71 26.10 -14.22
C PRO A 186 -3.76 27.21 -14.12
N ARG A 187 -4.68 27.29 -15.07
CA ARG A 187 -5.79 28.24 -15.13
C ARG A 187 -7.00 27.56 -15.76
N ASP A 188 -8.20 27.99 -15.35
CA ASP A 188 -9.39 27.61 -16.09
C ASP A 188 -9.39 28.36 -17.42
N HIS A 189 -9.78 27.70 -18.50
CA HIS A 189 -9.96 28.33 -19.81
C HIS A 189 -11.02 29.45 -19.79
N HIS A 190 -11.96 29.39 -18.84
CA HIS A 190 -12.89 30.48 -18.58
C HIS A 190 -12.20 31.77 -18.10
N ASP A 191 -11.05 31.67 -17.43
CA ASP A 191 -10.27 32.83 -16.99
C ASP A 191 -9.56 33.54 -18.16
N ILE A 192 -9.41 32.87 -19.31
CA ILE A 192 -8.73 33.40 -20.50
C ILE A 192 -9.64 34.34 -21.30
N ALA A 193 -10.94 34.05 -21.35
CA ALA A 193 -11.90 34.79 -22.17
C ALA A 193 -12.20 36.21 -21.65
N ASP A 194 -11.99 36.44 -20.35
CA ASP A 194 -12.33 37.71 -19.70
C ASP A 194 -11.36 38.87 -20.00
N GLY A 195 -10.28 38.64 -20.77
CA GLY A 195 -9.32 39.68 -21.17
C GLY A 195 -8.59 40.39 -20.00
N ARG A 196 -8.92 40.04 -18.75
CA ARG A 196 -8.27 40.50 -17.52
C ARG A 196 -7.03 39.67 -17.24
N GLY A 197 -6.17 39.53 -18.25
CA GLY A 197 -4.79 39.14 -18.07
C GLY A 197 -4.06 40.19 -17.24
N GLN A 198 -4.33 40.23 -15.93
CA GLN A 198 -3.34 40.78 -15.04
C GLN A 198 -2.17 39.78 -15.03
N PRO A 199 -0.95 40.23 -15.38
CA PRO A 199 0.22 39.41 -15.17
C PRO A 199 0.26 39.06 -13.68
N SER A 200 0.35 37.77 -13.39
CA SER A 200 0.68 37.30 -12.04
C SER A 200 2.01 37.94 -11.67
N THR A 201 1.97 38.98 -10.83
CA THR A 201 3.16 39.59 -10.22
C THR A 201 3.69 38.63 -9.16
N ALA A 202 4.23 37.50 -9.62
CA ALA A 202 5.18 36.73 -8.85
C ALA A 202 6.46 37.58 -8.73
N GLY A 203 6.60 38.31 -7.63
CA GLY A 203 7.84 38.96 -7.21
C GLY A 203 7.78 40.49 -7.20
N ALA A 204 7.30 41.07 -6.10
CA ALA A 204 7.67 42.43 -5.71
C ALA A 204 7.92 42.48 -4.20
N SER A 205 9.22 42.35 -3.87
CA SER A 205 9.93 42.92 -2.73
C SER A 205 9.11 43.82 -1.80
N ALA A 206 8.99 43.40 -0.54
CA ALA A 206 8.59 44.27 0.55
C ALA A 206 9.69 45.31 0.84
N THR A 207 9.50 46.54 0.37
CA THR A 207 10.22 47.70 0.89
C THR A 207 9.41 48.29 2.06
N PRO A 208 10.02 48.55 3.23
CA PRO A 208 9.31 49.08 4.39
C PRO A 208 8.99 50.56 4.21
N LYS A 209 7.75 50.95 4.51
CA LYS A 209 7.32 52.35 4.57
C LYS A 209 7.59 52.90 5.98
N PRO A 210 8.27 54.05 6.15
CA PRO A 210 8.40 54.69 7.46
C PRO A 210 7.04 55.30 7.86
N GLY A 211 6.75 55.21 9.15
CA GLY A 211 5.41 55.38 9.70
C GLY A 211 4.93 56.82 9.88
N ASP A 212 3.69 56.89 10.34
CA ASP A 212 3.16 57.94 11.19
C ASP A 212 2.16 57.27 12.14
N GLY A 213 2.30 57.57 13.42
CA GLY A 213 1.57 56.91 14.50
C GLY A 213 0.13 57.42 14.64
N ASP A 214 -0.72 56.58 15.24
CA ASP A 214 -1.72 57.06 16.17
C ASP A 214 -2.08 55.98 17.20
N ALA A 215 -2.34 56.45 18.41
CA ALA A 215 -2.55 55.67 19.61
C ALA A 215 -3.94 55.03 19.63
N GLY A 216 -3.99 53.71 19.80
CA GLY A 216 -5.24 52.96 19.91
C GLY A 216 -5.08 51.72 20.78
N THR A 217 -5.28 51.90 22.08
CA THR A 217 -5.23 50.86 23.12
C THR A 217 -6.33 49.81 22.91
N ALA A 218 -5.95 48.56 22.57
CA ALA A 218 -6.83 47.41 22.68
C ALA A 218 -6.06 46.17 23.16
N LYS A 219 -6.37 45.73 24.38
CA LYS A 219 -5.86 44.51 25.02
C LYS A 219 -6.28 43.28 24.20
N SER A 220 -5.29 42.48 23.76
CA SER A 220 -5.50 41.09 23.31
C SER A 220 -4.96 40.12 24.36
N PRO A 221 -5.64 38.99 24.63
CA PRO A 221 -5.21 38.01 25.61
C PRO A 221 -4.08 37.14 25.06
N GLY A 222 -2.97 37.10 25.81
CA GLY A 222 -1.83 36.24 25.50
C GLY A 222 -2.20 34.77 25.69
N THR A 223 -2.16 34.01 24.59
CA THR A 223 -2.14 32.55 24.63
C THR A 223 -0.70 32.10 24.60
N THR A 224 -0.14 31.84 25.77
CA THR A 224 1.15 31.18 25.96
C THR A 224 1.00 29.72 25.56
N ILE A 225 1.63 29.30 24.46
CA ILE A 225 1.80 27.88 24.14
C ILE A 225 3.01 27.38 24.96
N PRO A 226 2.84 26.43 25.90
CA PRO A 226 3.98 25.88 26.63
C PRO A 226 4.82 24.98 25.70
N ALA A 227 6.13 25.20 25.73
CA ALA A 227 7.11 24.33 25.10
C ALA A 227 6.96 22.91 25.65
N GLN A 228 6.63 21.96 24.78
CA GLN A 228 6.63 20.55 25.12
C GLN A 228 8.07 20.06 25.25
N THR A 229 8.46 19.73 26.48
CA THR A 229 9.69 19.02 26.80
C THR A 229 9.56 17.58 26.28
N ILE A 230 10.23 17.28 25.17
CA ILE A 230 10.39 15.91 24.68
C ILE A 230 11.28 15.18 25.68
N ARG A 231 10.69 14.25 26.45
CA ARG A 231 11.45 13.33 27.30
C ARG A 231 12.07 12.24 26.41
N PRO A 232 13.34 11.88 26.60
CA PRO A 232 13.93 10.74 25.91
C PRO A 232 13.21 9.45 26.34
N THR A 233 12.72 8.71 25.36
CA THR A 233 12.13 7.38 25.56
C THR A 233 13.25 6.43 25.97
N THR A 234 13.20 5.95 27.22
CA THR A 234 14.06 4.89 27.71
C THR A 234 13.76 3.59 26.95
N THR A 235 14.75 3.07 26.24
CA THR A 235 14.76 1.75 25.60
C THR A 235 14.39 0.66 26.61
N PRO A 236 13.34 -0.15 26.38
CA PRO A 236 13.08 -1.34 27.18
C PRO A 236 14.19 -2.38 26.95
N GLY A 237 14.71 -2.93 28.06
CA GLY A 237 15.79 -3.91 28.07
C GLY A 237 15.49 -5.16 27.23
N ALA A 238 16.57 -5.70 26.66
CA ALA A 238 16.58 -6.93 25.89
C ALA A 238 15.91 -8.09 26.66
N PRO A 239 15.00 -8.86 26.03
CA PRO A 239 14.50 -10.09 26.63
C PRO A 239 15.60 -11.15 26.69
N ALA A 240 15.71 -11.78 27.86
CA ALA A 240 16.59 -12.89 28.14
C ALA A 240 16.39 -14.04 27.13
N SER A 241 17.50 -14.67 26.74
CA SER A 241 17.55 -15.84 25.88
C SER A 241 16.69 -16.98 26.43
N PRO A 242 15.84 -17.63 25.62
CA PRO A 242 15.18 -18.85 26.04
C PRO A 242 16.17 -20.01 26.08
N GLU A 243 16.22 -20.69 27.22
CA GLU A 243 16.93 -21.94 27.45
C GLU A 243 16.47 -23.01 26.44
N THR A 244 17.45 -23.74 25.92
CA THR A 244 17.27 -24.85 24.98
C THR A 244 16.87 -26.11 25.75
N PRO A 245 15.71 -26.75 25.49
CA PRO A 245 15.46 -28.08 25.97
C PRO A 245 15.98 -29.14 25.00
N ALA A 246 16.46 -30.22 25.61
CA ALA A 246 17.27 -31.27 25.04
C ALA A 246 16.58 -32.12 23.95
N THR A 247 17.44 -32.56 23.05
CA THR A 247 17.28 -33.62 22.06
C THR A 247 16.61 -34.86 22.64
N THR A 248 15.48 -35.28 22.05
CA THR A 248 14.99 -36.66 22.20
C THR A 248 14.91 -37.28 20.80
N ALA A 249 15.76 -38.28 20.58
CA ALA A 249 15.77 -39.11 19.39
C ALA A 249 14.64 -40.15 19.46
N SER A 250 13.80 -40.20 18.43
CA SER A 250 12.92 -41.33 18.07
C SER A 250 13.01 -41.47 16.55
N ALA A 251 13.72 -42.48 16.06
CA ALA A 251 13.21 -43.84 15.81
C ALA A 251 12.35 -43.93 14.54
N MET A 252 13.03 -44.36 13.47
CA MET A 252 12.61 -45.25 12.39
C MET A 252 11.09 -45.35 12.08
N GLY A 253 10.72 -44.91 10.88
CA GLY A 253 9.44 -45.23 10.24
C GLY A 253 9.63 -45.27 8.72
N GLY A 254 9.34 -46.42 8.12
CA GLY A 254 9.75 -46.82 6.78
C GLY A 254 9.20 -46.00 5.62
N VAL A 255 9.98 -46.02 4.53
CA VAL A 255 9.60 -45.57 3.19
C VAL A 255 8.79 -46.70 2.53
N PRO A 256 7.53 -46.48 2.13
CA PRO A 256 6.87 -47.40 1.21
C PRO A 256 7.38 -47.15 -0.21
N GLU A 257 8.03 -48.17 -0.74
CA GLU A 257 8.48 -48.32 -2.12
C GLU A 257 7.25 -48.37 -3.03
N SER A 258 7.05 -47.35 -3.86
CA SER A 258 5.99 -47.36 -4.88
C SER A 258 6.43 -48.19 -6.10
N PRO A 259 5.56 -49.06 -6.64
CA PRO A 259 5.93 -49.96 -7.72
C PRO A 259 6.13 -49.20 -9.04
N ARG A 260 7.22 -49.56 -9.73
CA ARG A 260 7.48 -49.21 -11.12
C ARG A 260 6.37 -49.78 -12.00
N GLN A 261 5.65 -48.92 -12.72
CA GLN A 261 4.84 -49.33 -13.86
C GLN A 261 5.72 -49.29 -15.11
N ASP A 262 6.27 -50.46 -15.45
CA ASP A 262 6.73 -50.75 -16.81
C ASP A 262 5.48 -51.02 -17.67
N GLY A 263 5.18 -50.08 -18.55
CA GLY A 263 4.09 -50.17 -19.52
C GLY A 263 4.65 -50.05 -20.93
N ASP A 264 5.28 -51.12 -21.39
CA ASP A 264 5.64 -51.37 -22.78
C ASP A 264 4.49 -52.17 -23.42
N LYS A 265 3.98 -51.71 -24.59
CA LYS A 265 3.31 -52.50 -25.64
C LYS A 265 2.69 -51.61 -26.73
N ASP A 266 3.39 -51.57 -27.86
CA ASP A 266 2.91 -51.93 -29.21
C ASP A 266 1.42 -51.70 -29.56
N ALA A 267 1.17 -50.90 -30.59
CA ALA A 267 0.61 -51.41 -31.85
C ALA A 267 0.62 -50.36 -33.00
N PRO A 268 0.79 -50.79 -34.27
CA PRO A 268 0.78 -49.97 -35.48
C PRO A 268 -0.55 -50.04 -36.26
N GLY A 269 -0.71 -49.14 -37.25
CA GLY A 269 -1.74 -49.17 -38.30
C GLY A 269 -2.65 -47.94 -38.26
N SER A 270 -2.92 -47.20 -39.34
CA SER A 270 -2.77 -47.41 -40.79
C SER A 270 -2.63 -46.07 -41.49
#